data_AF-A0A7Y2PMY1-F1
#
_entry.id   AF-A0A7Y2PMY1-F1
#
_cell.length_a   1.000
_cell.length_b   1.000
_cell.length_c   1.000
_cell.angle_alpha   90.00
_cell.angle_beta   90.00
_cell.angle_gamma   90.00
#
_symmetry.space_group_name_H-M   'P 1'
#
loop_
_entity.id
_entity.type
_entity.pdbx_description
1 polymer ?
#
loop_
_entity_poly.entity_id
_entity_poly.type
_entity_poly.pdbx_seq_one_letter_code
_entity_poly.pdbx_strand_id
1 'polypeptide(L)'
;MMPVPRYNKVPSIKIGLSIEEAVKIMTSQQSFVLQVINDKGEPVGWLNCLDILKTIIEDSAVVKIKEKSIEKLVCPINEEDYLNVLGELSDISRWAEKRGYRLPYFTTTEGNAGILSVSGLLQEALKERDKERELREEAQLHFERLNYIHGELEKALANLFIDPKVIVKLKSIVEYRDEYDLSTGKIKITGVIKEGTYLHVVNMLRLLAELWEQGLMELGVINKETLVNATIFHDLGKVQPPLKVGEVVDPKEAFEPGKYHAFRSALIAKNVYHLDKNVVQLIKYHHHTEEELPPDFPDGLLPMHRLFRLIDGLSAGITRRGSKVNLTVKGTIVQVKEESIHPDYNQCIEIDLCGKKVGDEARGETC
;
A
#
# COMPACT_ATOMS: atom_id res chain seq x y z
N MET A 1 -26.78 -9.87 -21.67
CA MET A 1 -27.25 -8.48 -21.81
C MET A 1 -26.38 -7.80 -22.86
N MET A 2 -26.98 -7.20 -23.90
CA MET A 2 -26.19 -6.38 -24.84
C MET A 2 -25.71 -5.12 -24.10
N PRO A 3 -24.47 -4.65 -24.34
CA PRO A 3 -23.98 -3.42 -23.74
C PRO A 3 -24.88 -2.26 -24.15
N VAL A 4 -25.36 -1.49 -23.18
CA VAL A 4 -26.10 -0.26 -23.49
C VAL A 4 -25.09 0.73 -24.07
N PRO A 5 -25.33 1.23 -25.28
CA PRO A 5 -24.36 2.10 -25.93
C PRO A 5 -24.23 3.41 -25.14
N ARG A 6 -22.98 3.80 -24.85
CA ARG A 6 -22.62 5.06 -24.17
C ARG A 6 -23.04 6.32 -24.94
N TYR A 7 -23.49 6.16 -26.19
CA TYR A 7 -23.82 7.23 -27.10
C TYR A 7 -24.90 6.82 -28.11
N ASN A 8 -25.57 7.81 -28.67
CA ASN A 8 -26.45 7.65 -29.82
C ASN A 8 -25.66 7.99 -31.08
N LYS A 9 -25.71 7.11 -32.10
CA LYS A 9 -25.11 7.41 -33.41
C LYS A 9 -25.84 8.59 -34.05
N VAL A 10 -25.10 9.47 -34.71
CA VAL A 10 -25.70 10.54 -35.51
C VAL A 10 -25.78 10.15 -36.99
N PRO A 11 -26.79 10.64 -37.74
CA PRO A 11 -26.85 10.48 -39.18
C PRO A 11 -25.77 11.30 -39.88
N SER A 12 -25.40 10.89 -41.09
CA SER A 12 -24.48 11.64 -41.95
C SER A 12 -25.21 12.32 -43.13
N ILE A 13 -24.69 13.47 -43.57
CA ILE A 13 -25.17 14.23 -44.73
C ILE A 13 -23.98 14.72 -45.56
N LYS A 14 -24.09 14.72 -46.90
CA LYS A 14 -23.04 15.25 -47.77
C LYS A 14 -22.97 16.78 -47.72
N ILE A 15 -21.76 17.31 -47.77
CA ILE A 15 -21.51 18.74 -47.96
C ILE A 15 -22.09 19.20 -49.30
N GLY A 16 -22.64 20.42 -49.36
CA GLY A 16 -23.30 20.97 -50.55
C GLY A 16 -24.80 20.68 -50.68
N LEU A 17 -25.36 19.82 -49.82
CA LEU A 17 -26.81 19.61 -49.76
C LEU A 17 -27.56 20.78 -49.13
N SER A 18 -28.87 20.84 -49.35
CA SER A 18 -29.74 21.93 -48.93
C SER A 18 -30.15 21.84 -47.45
N ILE A 19 -30.55 22.97 -46.87
CA ILE A 19 -31.16 23.01 -45.53
C ILE A 19 -32.40 22.10 -45.46
N GLU A 20 -33.21 22.05 -46.53
CA GLU A 20 -34.39 21.18 -46.57
C GLU A 20 -34.04 19.69 -46.42
N GLU A 21 -32.99 19.23 -47.11
CA GLU A 21 -32.52 17.84 -47.02
C GLU A 21 -31.98 17.52 -45.62
N ALA A 22 -31.24 18.45 -45.02
CA ALA A 22 -30.77 18.31 -43.64
C ALA A 22 -31.94 18.15 -42.66
N VAL A 23 -32.97 19.00 -42.77
CA VAL A 23 -34.16 18.92 -41.91
C VAL A 23 -34.92 17.61 -42.14
N LYS A 24 -35.03 17.12 -43.39
CA LYS A 24 -35.65 15.82 -43.70
C LYS A 24 -34.91 14.66 -43.02
N ILE A 25 -33.57 14.65 -43.09
CA ILE A 25 -32.77 13.59 -42.45
C ILE A 25 -32.90 13.68 -40.92
N MET A 26 -32.76 14.87 -40.34
CA MET A 26 -32.94 15.10 -38.89
C MET A 26 -34.32 14.62 -38.41
N THR A 27 -35.39 14.97 -39.12
CA THR A 27 -36.76 14.60 -38.73
C THR A 27 -37.01 13.10 -38.87
N SER A 28 -36.60 12.50 -39.99
CA SER A 28 -36.83 11.07 -40.25
C SER A 28 -36.04 10.16 -39.33
N GLN A 29 -34.85 10.58 -38.91
CA GLN A 29 -33.98 9.82 -38.00
C GLN A 29 -34.06 10.29 -36.54
N GLN A 30 -34.97 11.22 -36.22
CA GLN A 30 -35.14 11.79 -34.89
C GLN A 30 -33.83 12.30 -34.28
N SER A 31 -32.97 12.91 -35.10
CA SER A 31 -31.68 13.46 -34.68
C SER A 31 -31.69 14.98 -34.72
N PHE A 32 -31.05 15.59 -33.73
CA PHE A 32 -30.84 17.04 -33.66
C PHE A 32 -29.49 17.47 -34.23
N VAL A 33 -28.61 16.52 -34.52
CA VAL A 33 -27.27 16.74 -35.06
C VAL A 33 -27.04 15.85 -36.27
N LEU A 34 -26.34 16.36 -37.28
CA LEU A 34 -25.84 15.59 -38.41
C LEU A 34 -24.32 15.68 -38.48
N GLN A 35 -23.67 14.56 -38.81
CA GLN A 35 -22.28 14.57 -39.26
C GLN A 35 -22.25 14.99 -40.73
N VAL A 36 -21.43 15.98 -41.07
CA VAL A 36 -21.24 16.43 -42.45
C VAL A 36 -20.03 15.71 -43.03
N ILE A 37 -20.22 15.04 -44.16
CA ILE A 37 -19.19 14.27 -44.87
C ILE A 37 -18.89 14.86 -46.24
N ASN A 38 -17.66 14.74 -46.72
CA ASN A 38 -17.29 15.12 -48.08
C ASN A 38 -17.66 14.02 -49.10
N ASP A 39 -17.33 14.25 -50.39
CA ASP A 39 -17.60 13.29 -51.47
C ASP A 39 -16.85 11.96 -51.32
N LYS A 40 -15.75 11.94 -50.56
CA LYS A 40 -14.99 10.73 -50.21
C LYS A 40 -15.57 9.99 -49.01
N GLY A 41 -16.61 10.54 -48.37
CA GLY A 41 -17.22 9.99 -47.15
C GLY A 41 -16.46 10.33 -45.87
N GLU A 42 -15.46 11.20 -45.93
CA GLU A 42 -14.70 11.62 -44.75
C GLU A 42 -15.47 12.69 -43.98
N PRO A 43 -15.46 12.65 -42.64
CA PRO A 43 -16.14 13.64 -41.82
C PRO A 43 -15.39 14.98 -41.86
N VAL A 44 -16.09 16.04 -42.26
CA VAL A 44 -15.54 17.39 -42.40
C VAL A 44 -16.13 18.37 -41.39
N GLY A 45 -17.28 18.04 -40.79
CA GLY A 45 -17.95 18.90 -39.85
C GLY A 45 -19.18 18.26 -39.24
N TRP A 46 -19.96 19.07 -38.53
CA TRP A 46 -21.26 18.69 -38.02
C TRP A 46 -22.22 19.87 -38.07
N LEU A 47 -23.51 19.58 -38.02
CA LEU A 47 -24.59 20.56 -38.12
C LEU A 47 -25.61 20.30 -37.03
N ASN A 48 -26.02 21.36 -36.32
CA ASN A 48 -27.03 21.29 -35.28
C ASN A 48 -28.33 21.99 -35.70
N CYS A 49 -29.46 21.43 -35.28
CA CYS A 49 -30.79 21.98 -35.59
C CYS A 49 -30.96 23.43 -35.13
N LEU A 50 -30.32 23.85 -34.03
CA LEU A 50 -30.40 25.24 -33.57
C LEU A 50 -29.75 26.22 -34.54
N ASP A 51 -28.68 25.83 -35.25
CA ASP A 51 -28.01 26.68 -36.24
C ASP A 51 -28.90 26.87 -37.48
N ILE A 52 -29.61 25.81 -37.88
CA ILE A 52 -30.64 25.87 -38.92
C ILE A 52 -31.78 26.79 -38.48
N LEU A 53 -32.32 26.60 -37.27
CA LEU A 53 -33.42 27.41 -36.73
C LEU A 53 -33.03 28.88 -36.64
N LYS A 54 -31.84 29.18 -36.14
CA LYS A 54 -31.31 30.55 -36.06
C LYS A 54 -31.27 31.20 -37.45
N THR A 55 -30.78 30.47 -38.45
CA THR A 55 -30.75 30.95 -39.85
C THR A 55 -32.15 31.23 -40.40
N ILE A 56 -33.14 30.39 -40.06
CA ILE A 56 -34.54 30.59 -40.48
C ILE A 56 -35.17 31.80 -39.78
N ILE A 57 -34.83 32.06 -38.52
CA ILE A 57 -35.36 33.19 -37.75
C ILE A 57 -34.75 34.52 -38.22
N GLU A 58 -33.46 34.53 -38.55
CA GLU A 58 -32.73 35.75 -38.96
C GLU A 58 -33.07 36.23 -40.39
N ASP A 59 -33.62 35.36 -41.24
CA ASP A 59 -33.95 35.68 -42.64
C ASP A 59 -35.47 35.52 -42.87
N SER A 60 -36.14 36.64 -43.19
CA SER A 60 -37.61 36.73 -43.23
C SER A 60 -38.26 36.05 -44.44
N ALA A 61 -37.48 35.55 -45.41
CA ALA A 61 -37.95 34.92 -46.63
C ALA A 61 -37.77 33.39 -46.65
N VAL A 62 -38.58 32.68 -45.86
CA VAL A 62 -38.53 31.22 -45.60
C VAL A 62 -38.35 30.34 -46.86
N VAL A 63 -38.96 30.69 -47.99
CA VAL A 63 -38.89 29.88 -49.23
C VAL A 63 -37.49 29.87 -49.85
N LYS A 64 -36.77 31.02 -49.83
CA LYS A 64 -35.41 31.10 -50.38
C LYS A 64 -34.36 30.46 -49.47
N ILE A 65 -34.67 30.26 -48.19
CA ILE A 65 -33.73 29.71 -47.21
C ILE A 65 -33.61 28.20 -47.35
N LYS A 66 -34.71 27.49 -47.64
CA LYS A 66 -34.73 26.03 -47.78
C LYS A 66 -33.77 25.52 -48.86
N GLU A 67 -33.62 26.27 -49.94
CA GLU A 67 -32.75 25.97 -51.09
C GLU A 67 -31.27 26.34 -50.85
N LYS A 68 -30.94 27.04 -49.75
CA LYS A 68 -29.55 27.39 -49.45
C LYS A 68 -28.76 26.14 -49.06
N SER A 69 -27.50 26.11 -49.50
CA SER A 69 -26.52 25.10 -49.10
C SER A 69 -26.25 25.17 -47.60
N ILE A 70 -26.08 24.00 -46.96
CA ILE A 70 -25.69 23.87 -45.56
C ILE A 70 -24.24 24.28 -45.29
N GLU A 71 -23.41 24.47 -46.31
CA GLU A 71 -21.95 24.74 -46.19
C GLU A 71 -21.62 25.85 -45.18
N LYS A 72 -22.41 26.92 -45.16
CA LYS A 72 -22.17 28.08 -44.27
C LYS A 72 -22.59 27.82 -42.82
N LEU A 73 -23.28 26.73 -42.55
CA LEU A 73 -23.78 26.34 -41.23
C LEU A 73 -22.97 25.20 -40.61
N VAL A 74 -22.03 24.63 -41.35
CA VAL A 74 -21.21 23.51 -40.89
C VAL A 74 -20.23 23.99 -39.82
N CYS A 75 -20.28 23.37 -38.65
CA CYS A 75 -19.25 23.50 -37.63
C CYS A 75 -18.08 22.56 -38.01
N PRO A 76 -16.86 23.08 -38.25
CA PRO A 76 -15.73 22.23 -38.60
C PRO A 76 -15.35 21.32 -37.43
N ILE A 77 -14.91 20.10 -37.74
CA ILE A 77 -14.36 19.18 -36.75
C ILE A 77 -12.99 19.69 -36.29
N ASN A 78 -12.83 19.85 -34.98
CA ASN A 78 -11.56 20.22 -34.35
C ASN A 78 -10.98 19.05 -33.56
N GLU A 79 -9.72 19.16 -33.13
CA GLU A 79 -9.05 18.14 -32.30
C GLU A 79 -9.85 17.82 -31.02
N GLU A 80 -10.49 18.82 -30.43
CA GLU A 80 -11.35 18.68 -29.25
C GLU A 80 -12.64 17.88 -29.50
N ASP A 81 -12.98 17.59 -30.75
CA ASP A 81 -14.16 16.81 -31.11
C ASP A 81 -13.89 15.30 -31.16
N TYR A 82 -12.61 14.90 -31.09
CA TYR A 82 -12.25 13.50 -31.05
C TYR A 82 -12.39 12.92 -29.64
N LEU A 83 -13.08 11.78 -29.55
CA LEU A 83 -13.28 11.06 -28.29
C LEU A 83 -13.14 9.55 -28.49
N ASN A 84 -12.33 8.91 -27.64
CA ASN A 84 -12.37 7.46 -27.47
C ASN A 84 -13.54 7.07 -26.56
N VAL A 85 -14.72 6.86 -27.16
CA VAL A 85 -15.93 6.48 -26.42
C VAL A 85 -15.89 5.09 -25.79
N LEU A 86 -14.89 4.26 -26.10
CA LEU A 86 -14.67 2.96 -25.46
C LEU A 86 -13.64 3.03 -24.32
N GLY A 87 -13.04 4.21 -24.08
CA GLY A 87 -12.06 4.44 -23.01
C GLY A 87 -12.66 4.49 -21.61
N GLU A 88 -11.93 5.02 -20.64
CA GLU A 88 -12.42 5.16 -19.27
C GLU A 88 -13.49 6.26 -19.16
N LEU A 89 -14.45 6.08 -18.24
CA LEU A 89 -15.45 7.11 -17.93
C LEU A 89 -14.80 8.42 -17.43
N SER A 90 -13.64 8.34 -16.79
CA SER A 90 -12.83 9.48 -16.35
C SER A 90 -12.41 10.37 -17.53
N ASP A 91 -11.97 9.77 -18.64
CA ASP A 91 -11.54 10.47 -19.84
C ASP A 91 -12.72 11.09 -20.59
N ILE A 92 -13.84 10.36 -20.67
CA ILE A 92 -15.09 10.88 -21.23
C ILE A 92 -15.59 12.08 -20.41
N SER A 93 -15.49 12.01 -19.08
CA SER A 93 -15.90 13.10 -18.18
C SER A 93 -15.01 14.33 -18.37
N ARG A 94 -13.68 14.15 -18.39
CA ARG A 94 -12.72 15.24 -18.64
C ARG A 94 -12.93 15.90 -20.01
N TRP A 95 -13.24 15.09 -21.02
CA TRP A 95 -13.58 15.59 -22.36
C TRP A 95 -14.86 16.43 -22.35
N ALA A 96 -15.91 15.97 -21.64
CA ALA A 96 -17.15 16.71 -21.51
C ALA A 96 -16.97 18.04 -20.75
N GLU A 97 -16.20 18.03 -19.66
CA GLU A 97 -15.90 19.24 -18.86
C GLU A 97 -15.19 20.33 -19.68
N LYS A 98 -14.18 19.95 -20.48
CA LYS A 98 -13.46 20.90 -21.35
C LYS A 98 -14.38 21.62 -22.34
N ARG A 99 -15.45 20.96 -22.77
CA ARG A 99 -16.39 21.46 -23.77
C ARG A 99 -17.52 22.29 -23.16
N GLY A 100 -17.69 22.25 -21.83
CA GLY A 100 -18.67 23.05 -21.10
C GLY A 100 -20.09 22.84 -21.61
N TYR A 101 -20.73 23.92 -22.07
CA TYR A 101 -22.12 23.91 -22.56
C TYR A 101 -22.27 23.54 -24.05
N ARG A 102 -21.18 23.16 -24.74
CA ARG A 102 -21.28 22.73 -26.15
C ARG A 102 -22.01 21.39 -26.25
N LEU A 103 -22.70 21.18 -27.37
CA LEU A 103 -23.33 19.90 -27.69
C LEU A 103 -22.31 18.76 -27.56
N PRO A 104 -22.63 17.64 -26.88
CA PRO A 104 -21.69 16.56 -26.66
C PRO A 104 -21.56 15.66 -27.89
N TYR A 105 -21.48 16.27 -29.08
CA TYR A 105 -21.13 15.62 -30.34
C TYR A 105 -19.65 15.24 -30.31
N PHE A 106 -19.33 14.00 -30.64
CA PHE A 106 -17.95 13.55 -30.85
C PHE A 106 -17.81 12.85 -32.20
N THR A 107 -16.57 12.75 -32.65
CA THR A 107 -16.15 11.83 -33.70
C THR A 107 -15.00 10.95 -33.21
N THR A 108 -14.80 9.78 -33.83
CA THR A 108 -13.66 8.91 -33.57
C THR A 108 -12.68 8.99 -34.74
N THR A 109 -11.46 8.54 -34.54
CA THR A 109 -10.44 8.41 -35.60
C THR A 109 -10.87 7.47 -36.73
N GLU A 110 -11.83 6.59 -36.48
CA GLU A 110 -12.43 5.67 -37.46
C GLU A 110 -13.61 6.30 -38.23
N GLY A 111 -13.93 7.57 -37.97
CA GLY A 111 -15.02 8.30 -38.63
C GLY A 111 -16.42 8.06 -38.03
N ASN A 112 -16.54 7.24 -36.99
CA ASN A 112 -17.78 7.10 -36.24
C ASN A 112 -18.10 8.42 -35.53
N ALA A 113 -19.38 8.79 -35.45
CA ALA A 113 -19.80 9.97 -34.71
C ALA A 113 -21.07 9.70 -33.89
N GLY A 114 -21.22 10.47 -32.81
CA GLY A 114 -22.37 10.31 -31.94
C GLY A 114 -22.53 11.46 -30.95
N ILE A 115 -23.59 11.37 -30.17
CA ILE A 115 -23.85 12.24 -29.03
C ILE A 115 -23.82 11.35 -27.78
N LEU A 116 -23.06 11.75 -26.76
CA LEU A 116 -23.03 11.02 -25.48
C LEU A 116 -24.45 10.87 -24.91
N SER A 117 -24.77 9.65 -24.48
CA SER A 117 -26.06 9.31 -23.91
C SER A 117 -25.98 9.41 -22.40
N VAL A 118 -26.71 10.36 -21.81
CA VAL A 118 -26.79 10.51 -20.35
C VAL A 118 -27.28 9.21 -19.69
N SER A 119 -28.28 8.55 -20.29
CA SER A 119 -28.79 7.28 -19.76
C SER A 119 -27.79 6.15 -19.90
N GLY A 120 -27.05 6.08 -21.02
CA GLY A 120 -26.00 5.08 -21.23
C GLY A 120 -24.84 5.23 -20.24
N LEU A 121 -24.35 6.46 -20.07
CA LEU A 121 -23.30 6.79 -19.10
C LEU A 121 -23.75 6.54 -17.66
N LEU A 122 -24.99 6.89 -17.31
CA LEU A 122 -25.53 6.66 -15.96
C LEU A 122 -25.63 5.16 -15.64
N GLN A 123 -26.09 4.35 -16.58
CA GLN A 123 -26.19 2.90 -16.38
C GLN A 123 -24.82 2.26 -16.16
N GLU A 124 -23.81 2.71 -16.89
CA GLU A 124 -22.45 2.22 -16.69
C GLU A 124 -21.86 2.66 -15.35
N ALA A 125 -22.05 3.93 -14.98
CA ALA A 125 -21.64 4.42 -13.66
C ALA A 125 -22.30 3.63 -12.52
N LEU A 126 -23.59 3.28 -12.67
CA LEU A 126 -24.29 2.43 -11.71
C LEU A 126 -23.67 1.02 -11.64
N LYS A 127 -23.33 0.43 -12.79
CA LYS A 127 -22.68 -0.88 -12.85
C LYS A 127 -21.31 -0.89 -12.18
N GLU A 128 -20.47 0.11 -12.43
CA GLU A 128 -19.16 0.22 -11.79
C GLU A 128 -19.29 0.46 -10.28
N ARG A 129 -20.28 1.25 -9.85
CA ARG A 129 -20.59 1.44 -8.43
C ARG A 129 -21.02 0.13 -7.76
N ASP A 130 -21.89 -0.65 -8.41
CA ASP A 130 -22.38 -1.91 -7.84
C ASP A 130 -21.24 -2.94 -7.74
N LYS A 131 -20.36 -3.00 -8.74
CA LYS A 131 -19.13 -3.81 -8.71
C LYS A 131 -18.17 -3.38 -7.59
N GLU A 132 -17.97 -2.08 -7.39
CA GLU A 132 -17.14 -1.57 -6.28
C GLU A 132 -17.72 -1.98 -4.93
N ARG A 133 -19.04 -1.90 -4.79
CA ARG A 133 -19.73 -2.32 -3.57
C ARG A 133 -19.55 -3.82 -3.29
N GLU A 134 -19.68 -4.68 -4.30
CA GLU A 134 -19.45 -6.12 -4.16
C GLU A 134 -18.01 -6.40 -3.71
N LEU A 135 -17.01 -5.76 -4.33
CA LEU A 135 -15.60 -5.90 -3.95
C LEU A 135 -15.35 -5.42 -2.51
N ARG A 136 -16.03 -4.36 -2.07
CA ARG A 136 -15.93 -3.84 -0.71
C ARG A 136 -16.54 -4.82 0.30
N GLU A 137 -17.68 -5.40 -0.01
CA GLU A 137 -18.33 -6.43 0.82
C GLU A 137 -17.46 -7.69 0.94
N GLU A 138 -16.84 -8.13 -0.17
CA GLU A 138 -15.88 -9.24 -0.17
C GLU A 138 -14.63 -8.92 0.67
N ALA A 139 -14.04 -7.74 0.51
CA ALA A 139 -12.87 -7.30 1.28
C ALA A 139 -13.17 -7.24 2.80
N GLN A 140 -14.36 -6.77 3.17
CA GLN A 140 -14.81 -6.73 4.57
C GLN A 140 -14.92 -8.14 5.16
N LEU A 141 -15.49 -9.09 4.40
CA LEU A 141 -15.62 -10.47 4.84
C LEU A 141 -14.24 -11.15 4.99
N HIS A 142 -13.30 -10.87 4.10
CA HIS A 142 -11.91 -11.32 4.24
C HIS A 142 -11.24 -10.75 5.49
N PHE A 143 -11.43 -9.46 5.76
CA PHE A 143 -10.87 -8.80 6.93
C PHE A 143 -11.42 -9.39 8.24
N GLU A 144 -12.74 -9.63 8.31
CA GLU A 144 -13.39 -10.27 9.46
C GLU A 144 -12.85 -11.69 9.68
N ARG A 145 -12.69 -12.47 8.61
CA ARG A 145 -12.10 -13.81 8.68
C ARG A 145 -10.66 -13.79 9.18
N LEU A 146 -9.84 -12.84 8.71
CA LEU A 146 -8.46 -12.68 9.17
C LEU A 146 -8.41 -12.31 10.66
N ASN A 147 -9.26 -11.39 11.11
CA ASN A 147 -9.34 -11.02 12.52
C ASN A 147 -9.79 -12.19 13.40
N TYR A 148 -10.73 -13.00 12.92
CA TYR A 148 -11.15 -14.22 13.62
C TYR A 148 -9.99 -15.21 13.76
N ILE A 149 -9.29 -15.53 12.65
CA ILE A 149 -8.14 -16.44 12.67
C ILE A 149 -7.03 -15.88 13.58
N HIS A 150 -6.77 -14.58 13.51
CA HIS A 150 -5.80 -13.92 14.38
C HIS A 150 -6.17 -14.07 15.85
N GLY A 151 -7.44 -13.83 16.21
CA GLY A 151 -7.92 -14.00 17.58
C GLY A 151 -7.84 -15.45 18.08
N GLU A 152 -8.12 -16.44 17.23
CA GLU A 152 -7.93 -17.85 17.59
C GLU A 152 -6.45 -18.21 17.79
N LEU A 153 -5.56 -17.67 16.95
CA LEU A 153 -4.12 -17.85 17.10
C LEU A 153 -3.59 -17.18 18.37
N GLU A 154 -4.07 -15.97 18.72
CA GLU A 154 -3.72 -15.32 19.97
C GLU A 154 -4.16 -16.13 21.19
N LYS A 155 -5.37 -16.72 21.17
CA LYS A 155 -5.83 -17.60 22.26
C LYS A 155 -4.98 -18.86 22.36
N ALA A 156 -4.61 -19.46 21.23
CA ALA A 156 -3.71 -20.62 21.21
C ALA A 156 -2.33 -20.26 21.77
N LEU A 157 -1.76 -19.12 21.34
CA LEU A 157 -0.48 -18.61 21.80
C LEU A 157 -0.50 -18.29 23.30
N ALA A 158 -1.61 -17.77 23.83
CA ALA A 158 -1.75 -17.49 25.26
C ALA A 158 -1.57 -18.75 26.13
N ASN A 159 -1.95 -19.92 25.62
CA ASN A 159 -1.74 -21.20 26.32
C ASN A 159 -0.29 -21.70 26.26
N LEU A 160 0.55 -21.15 25.38
CA LEU A 160 1.99 -21.46 25.32
C LEU A 160 2.80 -20.70 26.37
N PHE A 161 2.28 -19.58 26.88
CA PHE A 161 2.90 -18.88 28.01
C PHE A 161 2.53 -19.57 29.32
N ILE A 162 3.56 -19.97 30.08
CA ILE A 162 3.39 -20.68 31.36
C ILE A 162 2.65 -19.81 32.40
N ASP A 163 2.80 -18.48 32.32
CA ASP A 163 2.14 -17.52 33.22
C ASP A 163 1.46 -16.39 32.42
N PRO A 164 0.12 -16.26 32.46
CA PRO A 164 -0.61 -15.17 31.81
C PRO A 164 -0.17 -13.77 32.23
N LYS A 165 0.41 -13.61 33.43
CA LYS A 165 0.94 -12.31 33.90
C LYS A 165 2.08 -11.80 33.03
N VAL A 166 2.85 -12.69 32.40
CA VAL A 166 3.90 -12.33 31.43
C VAL A 166 3.29 -11.58 30.26
N ILE A 167 2.21 -12.12 29.67
CA ILE A 167 1.49 -11.48 28.55
C ILE A 167 0.95 -10.12 28.97
N VAL A 168 0.27 -10.05 30.11
CA VAL A 168 -0.29 -8.79 30.64
C VAL A 168 0.82 -7.75 30.81
N LYS A 169 1.98 -8.17 31.34
CA LYS A 169 3.12 -7.28 31.52
C LYS A 169 3.69 -6.80 30.18
N LEU A 170 3.90 -7.69 29.21
CA LEU A 170 4.40 -7.32 27.88
C LEU A 170 3.43 -6.37 27.15
N LYS A 171 2.11 -6.64 27.20
CA LYS A 171 1.07 -5.80 26.61
C LYS A 171 0.98 -4.41 27.27
N SER A 172 1.40 -4.28 28.53
CA SER A 172 1.42 -2.99 29.23
C SER A 172 2.55 -2.04 28.79
N ILE A 173 3.58 -2.55 28.10
CA ILE A 173 4.74 -1.78 27.68
C ILE A 173 4.56 -1.36 26.22
N VAL A 174 4.55 -0.05 26.00
CA VAL A 174 4.39 0.54 24.66
C VAL A 174 5.73 0.57 23.91
N GLU A 175 5.65 0.63 22.59
CA GLU A 175 6.77 1.01 21.74
C GLU A 175 6.43 2.28 20.96
N TYR A 176 7.44 2.96 20.44
CA TYR A 176 7.25 4.21 19.70
C TYR A 176 7.61 4.04 18.24
N ARG A 177 6.84 4.71 17.38
CA ARG A 177 7.30 5.07 16.03
C ARG A 177 7.87 6.47 16.09
N ASP A 178 9.01 6.64 15.46
CA ASP A 178 9.73 7.90 15.48
C ASP A 178 10.40 8.19 14.15
N GLU A 179 10.68 9.47 13.94
CA GLU A 179 11.52 9.98 12.86
C GLU A 179 12.77 10.62 13.48
N TYR A 180 13.94 10.19 13.01
CA TYR A 180 15.22 10.70 13.46
C TYR A 180 15.63 11.93 12.65
N ASP A 181 15.92 13.04 13.34
CA ASP A 181 16.48 14.24 12.74
C ASP A 181 18.01 14.22 12.84
N LEU A 182 18.67 13.97 11.71
CA LEU A 182 20.14 13.91 11.60
C LEU A 182 20.83 15.21 12.04
N SER A 183 20.17 16.37 11.92
CA SER A 183 20.78 17.67 12.21
C SER A 183 20.82 17.97 13.70
N THR A 184 19.80 17.51 14.45
CA THR A 184 19.69 17.76 15.89
C THR A 184 20.02 16.53 16.74
N GLY A 185 20.07 15.35 16.12
CA GLY A 185 20.22 14.07 16.81
C GLY A 185 19.01 13.64 17.63
N LYS A 186 17.88 14.35 17.51
CA LYS A 186 16.65 14.11 18.25
C LYS A 186 15.70 13.23 17.45
N ILE A 187 14.73 12.66 18.15
CA ILE A 187 13.63 11.93 17.54
C ILE A 187 12.32 12.68 17.72
N LYS A 188 11.46 12.61 16.70
CA LYS A 188 10.07 13.05 16.79
C LYS A 188 9.16 11.85 16.84
N ILE A 189 8.34 11.73 17.87
CA ILE A 189 7.38 10.63 18.00
C ILE A 189 6.24 10.82 16.98
N THR A 190 6.07 9.84 16.10
CA THR A 190 5.02 9.83 15.07
C THR A 190 3.87 8.88 15.41
N GLY A 191 4.09 7.94 16.34
CA GLY A 191 3.07 6.99 16.76
C GLY A 191 3.39 6.33 18.10
N VAL A 192 2.33 5.91 18.80
CA VAL A 192 2.43 5.07 20.01
C VAL A 192 1.85 3.70 19.67
N ILE A 193 2.69 2.67 19.76
CA ILE A 193 2.31 1.29 19.52
C ILE A 193 1.89 0.69 20.86
N LYS A 194 0.57 0.61 21.06
CA LYS A 194 -0.01 -0.12 22.19
C LYS A 194 0.38 -1.60 22.09
N GLU A 195 0.67 -2.22 23.24
CA GLU A 195 1.16 -3.60 23.29
C GLU A 195 2.47 -3.83 22.49
N GLY A 196 3.25 -2.76 22.28
CA GLY A 196 4.42 -2.79 21.39
C GLY A 196 5.46 -3.83 21.78
N THR A 197 5.76 -3.99 23.07
CA THR A 197 6.73 -5.01 23.52
C THR A 197 6.19 -6.43 23.34
N TYR A 198 4.88 -6.64 23.46
CA TYR A 198 4.26 -7.93 23.13
C TYR A 198 4.39 -8.24 21.63
N LEU A 199 4.10 -7.27 20.76
CA LEU A 199 4.27 -7.42 19.31
C LEU A 199 5.74 -7.69 18.93
N HIS A 200 6.69 -7.01 19.58
CA HIS A 200 8.12 -7.27 19.44
C HIS A 200 8.47 -8.73 19.74
N VAL A 201 8.02 -9.26 20.87
CA VAL A 201 8.22 -10.67 21.25
C VAL A 201 7.59 -11.62 20.24
N VAL A 202 6.36 -11.36 19.78
CA VAL A 202 5.69 -12.17 18.75
C VAL A 202 6.48 -12.17 17.44
N ASN A 203 7.02 -11.01 17.04
CA ASN A 203 7.87 -10.90 15.85
C ASN A 203 9.18 -11.71 16.00
N MET A 204 9.82 -11.69 17.16
CA MET A 204 11.00 -12.53 17.41
C MET A 204 10.65 -14.03 17.32
N LEU A 205 9.54 -14.45 17.91
CA LEU A 205 9.09 -15.85 17.84
C LEU A 205 8.77 -16.28 16.40
N ARG A 206 8.18 -15.38 15.60
CA ARG A 206 7.96 -15.59 14.16
C ARG A 206 9.29 -15.77 13.40
N LEU A 207 10.27 -14.88 13.63
CA LEU A 207 11.58 -14.97 12.98
C LEU A 207 12.32 -16.26 13.36
N LEU A 208 12.24 -16.67 14.64
CA LEU A 208 12.78 -17.95 15.09
C LEU A 208 12.11 -19.14 14.38
N ALA A 209 10.79 -19.11 14.22
CA ALA A 209 10.06 -20.16 13.50
C ALA A 209 10.52 -20.26 12.04
N GLU A 210 10.65 -19.12 11.35
CA GLU A 210 11.17 -19.03 9.98
C GLU A 210 12.59 -19.63 9.86
N LEU A 211 13.47 -19.32 10.81
CA LEU A 211 14.83 -19.88 10.83
C LEU A 211 14.85 -21.39 11.09
N TRP A 212 13.96 -21.90 11.95
CA TRP A 212 13.86 -23.35 12.19
C TRP A 212 13.38 -24.11 10.96
N GLU A 213 12.41 -23.56 10.23
CA GLU A 213 11.93 -24.13 8.95
C GLU A 213 13.04 -24.23 7.91
N GLN A 214 14.05 -23.35 8.01
CA GLN A 214 15.22 -23.34 7.14
C GLN A 214 16.41 -24.17 7.66
N GLY A 215 16.21 -25.01 8.67
CA GLY A 215 17.22 -25.97 9.12
C GLY A 215 18.18 -25.46 10.20
N LEU A 216 17.94 -24.29 10.81
CA LEU A 216 18.82 -23.75 11.86
C LEU A 216 19.01 -24.73 13.05
N MET A 217 18.00 -25.55 13.36
CA MET A 217 18.07 -26.55 14.44
C MET A 217 19.09 -27.66 14.20
N GLU A 218 19.55 -27.84 12.96
CA GLU A 218 20.56 -28.85 12.60
C GLU A 218 21.95 -28.50 13.15
N LEU A 219 22.18 -27.26 13.58
CA LEU A 219 23.49 -26.78 14.03
C LEU A 219 23.96 -27.35 15.39
N GLY A 220 23.13 -28.09 16.12
CA GLY A 220 23.48 -28.76 17.39
C GLY A 220 23.84 -27.85 18.58
N VAL A 221 24.33 -26.63 18.31
CA VAL A 221 24.66 -25.58 19.27
C VAL A 221 23.46 -24.67 19.58
N ILE A 222 22.38 -24.79 18.82
CA ILE A 222 21.16 -24.00 18.98
C ILE A 222 20.16 -24.77 19.84
N ASN A 223 19.84 -24.24 21.02
CA ASN A 223 18.82 -24.79 21.90
C ASN A 223 17.51 -24.00 21.77
N LYS A 224 16.48 -24.64 21.22
CA LYS A 224 15.15 -24.04 20.98
C LYS A 224 14.51 -23.48 22.25
N GLU A 225 14.49 -24.27 23.32
CA GLU A 225 13.85 -23.89 24.59
C GLU A 225 14.53 -22.66 25.20
N THR A 226 15.86 -22.62 25.14
CA THR A 226 16.67 -21.50 25.66
C THR A 226 16.34 -20.20 24.92
N LEU A 227 16.29 -20.24 23.58
CA LEU A 227 15.95 -19.07 22.76
C LEU A 227 14.51 -18.62 22.96
N VAL A 228 13.55 -19.54 22.97
CA VAL A 228 12.12 -19.20 23.17
C VAL A 228 11.92 -18.55 24.53
N ASN A 229 12.48 -19.13 25.60
CA ASN A 229 12.36 -18.55 26.93
C ASN A 229 13.12 -17.22 27.02
N ALA A 230 14.30 -17.08 26.42
CA ALA A 230 14.98 -15.79 26.38
C ALA A 230 14.10 -14.73 25.68
N THR A 231 13.51 -15.07 24.53
CA THR A 231 12.65 -14.18 23.73
C THR A 231 11.44 -13.72 24.53
N ILE A 232 10.74 -14.62 25.21
CA ILE A 232 9.54 -14.28 25.98
C ILE A 232 9.86 -13.33 27.15
N PHE A 233 10.99 -13.55 27.84
CA PHE A 233 11.26 -12.90 29.12
C PHE A 233 12.23 -11.70 29.02
N HIS A 234 12.94 -11.49 27.89
CA HIS A 234 14.06 -10.52 27.83
C HIS A 234 13.69 -9.07 28.11
N ASP A 235 12.46 -8.67 27.79
CA ASP A 235 12.00 -7.27 27.88
C ASP A 235 10.96 -7.04 28.98
N LEU A 236 10.71 -8.02 29.86
CA LEU A 236 9.74 -7.88 30.96
C LEU A 236 10.05 -6.75 31.95
N GLY A 237 11.34 -6.47 32.14
CA GLY A 237 11.85 -5.41 33.00
C GLY A 237 11.93 -4.03 32.34
N LYS A 238 11.48 -3.87 31.09
CA LYS A 238 11.56 -2.62 30.33
C LYS A 238 10.64 -1.54 30.90
N VAL A 239 11.15 -0.32 30.97
CA VAL A 239 10.40 0.87 31.38
C VAL A 239 10.46 1.88 30.25
N GLN A 240 9.31 2.43 29.89
CA GLN A 240 9.19 3.38 28.79
C GLN A 240 8.70 4.74 29.33
N PRO A 241 9.31 5.86 28.89
CA PRO A 241 8.83 7.19 29.25
C PRO A 241 7.44 7.44 28.65
N PRO A 242 6.53 8.17 29.29
CA PRO A 242 5.19 8.43 28.76
C PRO A 242 5.22 9.54 27.68
N LEU A 243 5.64 9.21 26.46
CA LEU A 243 5.73 10.15 25.33
C LEU A 243 4.44 10.24 24.51
N LYS A 244 4.22 11.41 23.87
CA LYS A 244 3.07 11.67 23.00
C LYS A 244 3.48 11.88 21.55
N VAL A 245 2.54 11.64 20.63
CA VAL A 245 2.71 11.95 19.21
C VAL A 245 2.97 13.45 19.04
N GLY A 246 3.98 13.78 18.24
CA GLY A 246 4.47 15.15 17.99
C GLY A 246 5.56 15.62 18.95
N GLU A 247 5.82 14.89 20.04
CA GLU A 247 6.88 15.23 20.98
C GLU A 247 8.26 14.99 20.36
N VAL A 248 9.19 15.94 20.60
CA VAL A 248 10.57 15.87 20.12
C VAL A 248 11.48 15.74 21.32
N VAL A 249 12.21 14.64 21.41
CA VAL A 249 13.06 14.31 22.56
C VAL A 249 14.46 13.92 22.13
N ASP A 250 15.44 14.14 23.02
CA ASP A 250 16.74 13.47 22.88
C ASP A 250 16.58 12.02 23.33
N PRO A 251 16.82 11.02 22.45
CA PRO A 251 16.64 9.62 22.81
C PRO A 251 17.56 9.17 23.96
N LYS A 252 18.74 9.78 24.13
CA LYS A 252 19.68 9.42 25.21
C LYS A 252 19.24 9.93 26.58
N GLU A 253 18.42 10.97 26.61
CA GLU A 253 17.86 11.54 27.85
C GLU A 253 16.50 10.93 28.17
N ALA A 254 15.67 10.68 27.17
CA ALA A 254 14.31 10.18 27.35
C ALA A 254 14.23 8.69 27.66
N PHE A 255 15.07 7.87 27.02
CA PHE A 255 15.07 6.42 27.20
C PHE A 255 16.22 5.97 28.09
N GLU A 256 15.95 4.97 28.93
CA GLU A 256 17.01 4.33 29.68
C GLU A 256 17.95 3.53 28.77
N PRO A 257 19.24 3.39 29.14
CA PRO A 257 20.14 2.47 28.45
C PRO A 257 19.60 1.03 28.48
N GLY A 258 19.59 0.35 27.33
CA GLY A 258 18.99 -0.98 27.20
C GLY A 258 19.60 -2.05 28.13
N LYS A 259 20.87 -1.88 28.51
CA LYS A 259 21.54 -2.77 29.49
C LYS A 259 20.84 -2.79 30.85
N TYR A 260 20.15 -1.73 31.24
CA TYR A 260 19.46 -1.65 32.53
C TYR A 260 18.21 -2.51 32.55
N HIS A 261 17.38 -2.46 31.50
CA HIS A 261 16.22 -3.34 31.44
C HIS A 261 16.63 -4.79 31.23
N ALA A 262 17.68 -5.07 30.43
CA ALA A 262 18.23 -6.42 30.28
C ALA A 262 18.60 -7.04 31.63
N PHE A 263 19.27 -6.27 32.49
CA PHE A 263 19.62 -6.70 33.83
C PHE A 263 18.38 -6.94 34.71
N ARG A 264 17.40 -6.03 34.70
CA ARG A 264 16.15 -6.20 35.48
C ARG A 264 15.34 -7.42 35.01
N SER A 265 15.20 -7.61 33.71
CA SER A 265 14.54 -8.77 33.11
C SER A 265 15.22 -10.07 33.51
N ALA A 266 16.57 -10.10 33.53
CA ALA A 266 17.32 -11.27 33.96
C ALA A 266 17.08 -11.62 35.44
N LEU A 267 16.98 -10.60 36.31
CA LEU A 267 16.63 -10.80 37.71
C LEU A 267 15.21 -11.35 37.88
N ILE A 268 14.24 -10.84 37.11
CA ILE A 268 12.86 -11.35 37.11
C ILE A 268 12.83 -12.80 36.63
N ALA A 269 13.46 -13.10 35.50
CA ALA A 269 13.58 -14.44 34.94
C ALA A 269 14.19 -15.45 35.95
N LYS A 270 15.25 -15.04 36.66
CA LYS A 270 15.93 -15.88 37.65
C LYS A 270 15.11 -16.08 38.92
N ASN A 271 14.62 -14.98 39.51
CA ASN A 271 14.12 -15.00 40.89
C ASN A 271 12.61 -15.27 40.98
N VAL A 272 11.85 -14.90 39.94
CA VAL A 272 10.39 -15.06 39.90
C VAL A 272 10.00 -16.30 39.10
N TYR A 273 10.63 -16.48 37.93
CA TYR A 273 10.28 -17.56 37.00
C TYR A 273 11.24 -18.76 37.06
N HIS A 274 12.31 -18.66 37.83
CA HIS A 274 13.29 -19.73 38.05
C HIS A 274 13.83 -20.36 36.75
N LEU A 275 14.05 -19.52 35.72
CA LEU A 275 14.54 -19.97 34.43
C LEU A 275 15.99 -20.44 34.51
N ASP A 276 16.36 -21.32 33.57
CA ASP A 276 17.71 -21.88 33.45
C ASP A 276 18.79 -20.78 33.35
N LYS A 277 19.98 -21.08 33.85
CA LYS A 277 21.11 -20.14 33.87
C LYS A 277 21.43 -19.61 32.47
N ASN A 278 21.38 -20.44 31.41
CA ASN A 278 21.67 -20.01 30.05
C ASN A 278 20.64 -19.01 29.53
N VAL A 279 19.36 -19.21 29.84
CA VAL A 279 18.28 -18.26 29.53
C VAL A 279 18.55 -16.92 30.20
N VAL A 280 18.86 -16.94 31.50
CA VAL A 280 19.14 -15.74 32.29
C VAL A 280 20.37 -14.99 31.73
N GLN A 281 21.40 -15.70 31.27
CA GLN A 281 22.59 -15.10 30.67
C GLN A 281 22.27 -14.41 29.34
N LEU A 282 21.50 -15.05 28.45
CA LEU A 282 21.06 -14.41 27.19
C LEU A 282 20.26 -13.14 27.47
N ILE A 283 19.28 -13.21 28.39
CA ILE A 283 18.48 -12.05 28.77
C ILE A 283 19.36 -10.94 29.34
N LYS A 284 20.32 -11.26 30.21
CA LYS A 284 21.16 -10.24 30.86
C LYS A 284 22.05 -9.51 29.85
N TYR A 285 22.54 -10.21 28.84
CA TYR A 285 23.59 -9.72 27.95
C TYR A 285 23.14 -9.42 26.51
N HIS A 286 21.84 -9.44 26.20
CA HIS A 286 21.36 -9.16 24.83
C HIS A 286 21.68 -7.74 24.32
N HIS A 287 21.79 -6.73 25.19
CA HIS A 287 22.27 -5.38 24.79
C HIS A 287 23.80 -5.21 24.82
N HIS A 288 24.57 -6.29 24.98
CA HIS A 288 26.04 -6.24 25.02
C HIS A 288 26.63 -6.75 23.71
N THR A 289 27.68 -6.10 23.24
CA THR A 289 28.53 -6.67 22.18
C THR A 289 29.34 -7.84 22.74
N GLU A 290 29.92 -8.67 21.87
CA GLU A 290 30.74 -9.81 22.30
C GLU A 290 31.95 -9.36 23.14
N GLU A 291 32.52 -8.20 22.82
CA GLU A 291 33.66 -7.61 23.55
C GLU A 291 33.27 -7.10 24.94
N GLU A 292 31.98 -6.83 25.16
CA GLU A 292 31.43 -6.38 26.43
C GLU A 292 30.95 -7.54 27.32
N LEU A 293 31.00 -8.78 26.82
CA LEU A 293 30.67 -9.96 27.61
C LEU A 293 31.71 -10.19 28.71
N PRO A 294 31.29 -10.69 29.88
CA PRO A 294 32.24 -10.99 30.94
C PRO A 294 33.15 -12.17 30.53
N PRO A 295 34.39 -12.24 31.04
CA PRO A 295 35.33 -13.31 30.68
C PRO A 295 34.85 -14.73 31.00
N ASP A 296 33.85 -14.88 31.88
CA ASP A 296 33.22 -16.15 32.27
C ASP A 296 31.89 -16.41 31.54
N PHE A 297 31.55 -15.63 30.51
CA PHE A 297 30.38 -15.91 29.68
C PHE A 297 30.54 -17.27 28.98
N PRO A 298 29.54 -18.16 28.99
CA PRO A 298 29.70 -19.50 28.43
C PRO A 298 29.92 -19.48 26.91
N ASP A 299 31.06 -20.00 26.44
CA ASP A 299 31.39 -20.07 25.00
C ASP A 299 30.32 -20.76 24.16
N GLY A 300 29.73 -21.84 24.70
CA GLY A 300 28.64 -22.58 24.05
C GLY A 300 27.35 -21.76 23.85
N LEU A 301 27.22 -20.61 24.51
CA LEU A 301 26.08 -19.71 24.40
C LEU A 301 26.28 -18.61 23.36
N LEU A 302 27.51 -18.41 22.85
CA LEU A 302 27.84 -17.36 21.88
C LEU A 302 27.02 -17.45 20.58
N PRO A 303 26.81 -18.62 19.95
CA PRO A 303 25.98 -18.70 18.74
C PRO A 303 24.55 -18.24 18.99
N MET A 304 23.98 -18.64 20.13
CA MET A 304 22.64 -18.19 20.52
C MET A 304 22.61 -16.70 20.89
N HIS A 305 23.66 -16.15 21.51
CA HIS A 305 23.75 -14.72 21.81
C HIS A 305 23.77 -13.87 20.54
N ARG A 306 24.61 -14.22 19.57
CA ARG A 306 24.65 -13.57 18.24
C ARG A 306 23.30 -13.58 17.57
N LEU A 307 22.69 -14.77 17.49
CA LEU A 307 21.38 -14.93 16.90
C LEU A 307 20.33 -14.11 17.65
N PHE A 308 20.34 -14.14 18.97
CA PHE A 308 19.37 -13.44 19.81
C PHE A 308 19.41 -11.92 19.60
N ARG A 309 20.63 -11.36 19.49
CA ARG A 309 20.81 -9.92 19.19
C ARG A 309 20.34 -9.56 17.79
N LEU A 310 20.61 -10.42 16.82
CA LEU A 310 20.14 -10.24 15.45
C LEU A 310 18.61 -10.18 15.41
N ILE A 311 17.94 -11.19 15.96
CA ILE A 311 16.47 -11.25 15.92
C ILE A 311 15.82 -10.13 16.73
N ASP A 312 16.42 -9.69 17.85
CA ASP A 312 15.95 -8.55 18.66
C ASP A 312 16.00 -7.24 17.86
N GLY A 313 17.10 -6.98 17.17
CA GLY A 313 17.23 -5.81 16.29
C GLY A 313 16.20 -5.81 15.15
N LEU A 314 16.03 -6.96 14.49
CA LEU A 314 15.10 -7.11 13.38
C LEU A 314 13.63 -6.98 13.82
N SER A 315 13.25 -7.59 14.95
CA SER A 315 11.89 -7.47 15.47
C SER A 315 11.57 -6.05 15.93
N ALA A 316 12.55 -5.30 16.45
CA ALA A 316 12.38 -3.88 16.74
C ALA A 316 12.11 -3.08 15.45
N GLY A 317 12.81 -3.40 14.35
CA GLY A 317 12.57 -2.81 13.03
C GLY A 317 11.19 -3.10 12.47
N ILE A 318 10.76 -4.36 12.52
CA ILE A 318 9.40 -4.78 12.12
C ILE A 318 8.35 -4.02 12.95
N THR A 319 8.53 -3.97 14.27
CA THR A 319 7.54 -3.40 15.19
C THR A 319 7.42 -1.88 15.03
N ARG A 320 8.54 -1.16 14.99
CA ARG A 320 8.56 0.31 15.01
C ARG A 320 8.45 0.93 13.61
N ARG A 321 9.03 0.30 12.59
CA ARG A 321 9.13 0.87 11.23
C ARG A 321 8.33 0.10 10.18
N GLY A 322 7.73 -1.04 10.55
CA GLY A 322 7.07 -1.90 9.57
C GLY A 322 8.05 -2.52 8.57
N SER A 323 9.32 -2.71 8.97
CA SER A 323 10.32 -3.34 8.11
C SER A 323 9.86 -4.73 7.66
N LYS A 324 10.14 -5.07 6.41
CA LYS A 324 10.03 -6.42 5.86
C LYS A 324 11.40 -7.09 5.96
N VAL A 325 11.42 -8.28 6.55
CA VAL A 325 12.66 -9.03 6.78
C VAL A 325 12.52 -10.37 6.09
N ASN A 326 13.52 -10.73 5.27
CA ASN A 326 13.67 -12.06 4.71
C ASN A 326 14.96 -12.67 5.26
N LEU A 327 14.86 -13.89 5.80
CA LEU A 327 15.99 -14.62 6.35
C LEU A 327 16.37 -15.79 5.43
N THR A 328 17.67 -16.08 5.33
CA THR A 328 18.17 -17.28 4.64
C THR A 328 19.26 -17.96 5.45
N VAL A 329 19.09 -19.25 5.75
CA VAL A 329 20.08 -20.05 6.47
C VAL A 329 20.95 -20.85 5.50
N LYS A 330 22.28 -20.74 5.64
CA LYS A 330 23.28 -21.49 4.88
C LYS A 330 24.33 -22.06 5.84
N GLY A 331 24.09 -23.27 6.34
CA GLY A 331 24.93 -23.85 7.38
C GLY A 331 24.92 -22.97 8.63
N THR A 332 26.08 -22.46 9.05
CA THR A 332 26.22 -21.57 10.22
C THR A 332 25.92 -20.11 9.92
N ILE A 333 25.71 -19.75 8.65
CA ILE A 333 25.51 -18.36 8.21
C ILE A 333 24.02 -18.06 8.12
N VAL A 334 23.60 -16.97 8.76
CA VAL A 334 22.28 -16.36 8.58
C VAL A 334 22.45 -15.11 7.72
N GLN A 335 21.86 -15.12 6.54
CA GLN A 335 21.72 -13.97 5.66
C GLN A 335 20.40 -13.26 5.95
N VAL A 336 20.42 -11.94 5.98
CA VAL A 336 19.26 -11.11 6.26
C VAL A 336 19.13 -10.04 5.21
N LYS A 337 17.93 -9.89 4.65
CA LYS A 337 17.54 -8.75 3.83
C LYS A 337 16.42 -8.00 4.52
N GLU A 338 16.69 -6.78 4.98
CA GLU A 338 15.72 -5.88 5.57
C GLU A 338 15.36 -4.76 4.60
N GLU A 339 14.06 -4.58 4.37
CA GLU A 339 13.49 -3.50 3.55
C GLU A 339 12.55 -2.67 4.44
N SER A 340 12.81 -1.38 4.56
CA SER A 340 12.04 -0.45 5.37
C SER A 340 11.41 0.65 4.52
N ILE A 341 10.35 1.26 5.04
CA ILE A 341 9.71 2.44 4.44
C ILE A 341 10.70 3.63 4.47
N HIS A 342 11.66 3.59 5.39
CA HIS A 342 12.75 4.54 5.51
C HIS A 342 14.04 3.92 4.91
N PRO A 343 14.46 4.33 3.70
CA PRO A 343 15.54 3.65 2.96
C PRO A 343 16.87 3.55 3.71
N ASP A 344 17.15 4.48 4.63
CA ASP A 344 18.36 4.49 5.46
C ASP A 344 18.49 3.25 6.38
N TYR A 345 17.40 2.50 6.58
CA TYR A 345 17.38 1.27 7.36
C TYR A 345 17.38 0.01 6.49
N ASN A 346 17.44 0.14 5.16
CA ASN A 346 17.60 -1.01 4.29
C ASN A 346 18.99 -1.61 4.49
N GLN A 347 19.06 -2.91 4.73
CA GLN A 347 20.33 -3.58 4.97
C GLN A 347 20.33 -5.01 4.46
N CYS A 348 21.50 -5.43 4.00
CA CYS A 348 21.83 -6.82 3.75
C CYS A 348 22.99 -7.18 4.69
N ILE A 349 22.77 -8.15 5.58
CA ILE A 349 23.79 -8.57 6.55
C ILE A 349 23.93 -10.09 6.54
N GLU A 350 25.16 -10.55 6.73
CA GLU A 350 25.47 -11.96 6.93
C GLU A 350 26.13 -12.14 8.28
N ILE A 351 25.66 -13.10 9.06
CA ILE A 351 26.22 -13.42 10.38
C ILE A 351 26.53 -14.90 10.43
N ASP A 352 27.80 -15.23 10.64
CA ASP A 352 28.23 -16.58 11.00
C ASP A 352 28.02 -16.78 12.51
N LEU A 353 27.08 -17.65 12.85
CA LEU A 353 26.73 -17.95 14.24
C LEU A 353 27.88 -18.68 14.97
N CYS A 354 28.67 -19.49 14.27
CA CYS A 354 29.69 -20.35 14.86
C CYS A 354 31.13 -19.90 14.59
N GLY A 355 31.34 -19.01 13.62
CA GLY A 355 32.65 -18.44 13.29
C GLY A 355 33.25 -17.60 14.40
N LYS A 356 34.57 -17.43 14.41
CA LYS A 356 35.20 -16.34 15.17
C LYS A 356 34.98 -15.05 14.39
N LYS A 357 34.69 -13.94 15.08
CA LYS A 357 34.43 -12.62 14.48
C LYS A 357 35.45 -12.34 13.36
N VAL A 358 35.00 -12.26 12.11
CA VAL A 358 35.77 -11.57 11.07
C VAL A 358 35.63 -10.08 11.42
N GLY A 359 36.76 -9.40 11.61
CA GLY A 359 36.79 -7.99 12.04
C GLY A 359 35.89 -7.10 11.19
N ASP A 360 35.51 -5.95 11.76
CA ASP A 360 34.54 -4.94 11.28
C ASP A 360 34.86 -4.29 9.90
N GLU A 361 35.24 -5.07 8.89
CA GLU A 361 35.44 -4.65 7.50
C GLU A 361 34.62 -5.53 6.55
N ALA A 362 33.30 -5.38 6.62
CA ALA A 362 32.40 -5.68 5.51
C ALA A 362 31.38 -4.54 5.35
N ARG A 363 31.87 -3.30 5.26
CA ARG A 363 31.24 -2.32 4.37
C ARG A 363 31.66 -2.71 2.95
N GLY A 364 30.93 -3.63 2.35
CA GLY A 364 31.19 -4.11 1.00
C GLY A 364 29.95 -4.78 0.47
N GLU A 365 29.45 -4.24 -0.64
CA GLU A 365 28.30 -4.71 -1.40
C GLU A 365 28.19 -6.24 -1.47
N THR A 366 27.04 -6.78 -1.04
CA THR A 366 26.45 -7.99 -1.65
C THR A 366 24.95 -8.09 -1.34
N CYS A 367 24.16 -7.41 -2.17
CA CYS A 367 23.00 -7.93 -2.91
C CYS A 367 22.62 -6.90 -3.98
#